data_AF-A0A2S0KCC9-F1
#
_entry.id   AF-A0A2S0KCC9-F1
#
_cell.length_a   1.000
_cell.length_b   1.000
_cell.length_c   1.000
_cell.angle_alpha   90.00
_cell.angle_beta   90.00
_cell.angle_gamma   90.00
#
_symmetry.space_group_name_H-M   'P 1'
#
loop_
_entity.id
_entity.type
_entity.pdbx_description
1 polymer ?
#
loop_
_entity_poly.entity_id
_entity_poly.type
_entity_poly.pdbx_seq_one_letter_code
_entity_poly.pdbx_strand_id
1 'polypeptide(L)'
;MENPDQPPEARLIDAAQKAAVPPQSMRRAAEAAGISDGRWRQIVKGYQSTGTGRIPVVAPDDTLARMAIAVGVTPDELAETGRTAAADAQRALLDAGDRPDVELSEVSTERLLAEIRRRIEGAEPQPKLTRLQVRQQRDMEQHASGRSRRRISSQALAGQVDEVVGEAERRQSDYKKAAGTRDPRIPPGDPGAYDPGLPADPDGPEEGA
;
A
#
# COMPACT_ATOMS: atom_id res chain seq x y z
N MET A 1 -53.29 -4.00 -19.67
CA MET A 1 -52.32 -3.11 -19.01
C MET A 1 -51.05 -3.20 -19.82
N GLU A 2 -50.71 -2.13 -20.51
CA GLU A 2 -49.52 -2.04 -21.36
C GLU A 2 -48.28 -2.10 -20.46
N ASN A 3 -47.36 -3.03 -20.73
CA ASN A 3 -46.10 -3.06 -20.01
C ASN A 3 -45.25 -1.91 -20.56
N PRO A 4 -44.70 -1.00 -19.74
CA PRO A 4 -43.74 -0.06 -20.25
C PRO A 4 -42.57 -0.86 -20.83
N ASP A 5 -42.29 -0.62 -22.12
CA ASP A 5 -41.19 -1.27 -22.81
C ASP A 5 -39.86 -0.90 -22.15
N GLN A 6 -38.94 -1.85 -22.17
CA GLN A 6 -37.62 -1.67 -21.59
C GLN A 6 -36.87 -0.55 -22.32
N PRO A 7 -36.41 0.50 -21.61
CA PRO A 7 -35.68 1.60 -22.22
C PRO A 7 -34.44 1.10 -23.00
N PRO A 8 -34.06 1.73 -24.13
CA PRO A 8 -32.90 1.33 -24.92
C PRO A 8 -31.60 1.20 -24.12
N GLU A 9 -31.32 2.17 -23.25
CA GLU A 9 -30.16 2.17 -22.35
C GLU A 9 -30.19 1.00 -21.36
N ALA A 10 -31.39 0.64 -20.89
CA ALA A 10 -31.59 -0.43 -19.94
C ALA A 10 -31.42 -1.81 -20.61
N ARG A 11 -31.82 -1.94 -21.87
CA ARG A 11 -31.56 -3.12 -22.71
C ARG A 11 -30.07 -3.31 -22.97
N LEU A 12 -29.36 -2.23 -23.29
CA LEU A 12 -27.91 -2.25 -23.51
C LEU A 12 -27.18 -2.78 -22.27
N ILE A 13 -27.48 -2.21 -21.09
CA ILE A 13 -26.87 -2.62 -19.82
C ILE A 13 -27.20 -4.09 -19.47
N ASP A 14 -28.45 -4.52 -19.66
CA ASP A 14 -28.86 -5.91 -19.40
C ASP A 14 -28.17 -6.91 -20.34
N ALA A 15 -28.03 -6.55 -21.62
CA ALA A 15 -27.30 -7.36 -22.60
C ALA A 15 -25.81 -7.47 -22.24
N ALA A 16 -25.15 -6.34 -21.94
CA ALA A 16 -23.74 -6.31 -21.55
C ALA A 16 -23.49 -7.10 -20.26
N GLN A 17 -24.34 -6.95 -19.25
CA GLN A 17 -24.27 -7.70 -18.00
C GLN A 17 -24.33 -9.22 -18.24
N LYS A 18 -25.21 -9.68 -19.13
CA LYS A 18 -25.37 -11.10 -19.48
C LYS A 18 -24.22 -11.63 -20.35
N ALA A 19 -23.63 -10.77 -21.18
CA ALA A 19 -22.53 -11.11 -22.07
C ALA A 19 -21.15 -11.13 -21.37
N ALA A 20 -21.05 -10.57 -20.16
CA ALA A 20 -19.81 -10.56 -19.38
C ALA A 20 -19.23 -11.97 -19.17
N VAL A 21 -17.91 -12.09 -19.18
CA VAL A 21 -17.18 -13.34 -18.96
C VAL A 21 -16.22 -13.17 -17.77
N PRO A 22 -16.44 -13.87 -16.64
CA PRO A 22 -17.55 -14.80 -16.36
C PRO A 22 -18.91 -14.07 -16.24
N PRO A 23 -20.04 -14.79 -16.40
CA PRO A 23 -21.37 -14.20 -16.28
C PRO A 23 -21.55 -13.43 -14.97
N GLN A 24 -21.85 -12.14 -15.07
CA GLN A 24 -22.02 -11.28 -13.91
C GLN A 24 -23.47 -11.38 -13.41
N SER A 25 -23.67 -11.67 -12.13
CA SER A 25 -25.02 -11.62 -11.54
C SER A 25 -25.50 -10.17 -11.37
N MET A 26 -26.82 -9.94 -11.42
CA MET A 26 -27.39 -8.60 -11.20
C MET A 26 -26.98 -8.02 -9.85
N ARG A 27 -26.94 -8.85 -8.80
CA ARG A 27 -26.47 -8.45 -7.47
C ARG A 27 -25.03 -7.93 -7.52
N ARG A 28 -24.12 -8.65 -8.18
CA ARG A 28 -22.71 -8.26 -8.30
C ARG A 28 -22.56 -6.97 -9.12
N ALA A 29 -23.32 -6.83 -10.20
CA ALA A 29 -23.34 -5.62 -11.01
C ALA A 29 -23.84 -4.40 -10.21
N ALA A 30 -24.91 -4.58 -9.43
CA ALA A 30 -25.46 -3.54 -8.56
C ALA A 30 -24.47 -3.09 -7.49
N GLU A 31 -23.77 -4.04 -6.86
CA GLU A 31 -22.70 -3.77 -5.90
C GLU A 31 -21.57 -2.96 -6.52
N ALA A 32 -21.09 -3.34 -7.72
CA ALA A 32 -20.06 -2.60 -8.44
C ALA A 32 -20.51 -1.18 -8.83
N ALA A 33 -21.80 -0.98 -9.11
CA ALA A 33 -22.36 0.35 -9.39
C ALA A 33 -22.71 1.16 -8.12
N GLY A 34 -22.56 0.59 -6.92
CA GLY A 34 -22.89 1.24 -5.65
C GLY A 34 -24.39 1.47 -5.43
N ILE A 35 -25.25 0.57 -5.92
CA ILE A 35 -26.70 0.63 -5.75
C ILE A 35 -27.28 -0.71 -5.26
N SER A 36 -28.54 -0.73 -4.83
CA SER A 36 -29.19 -1.97 -4.40
C SER A 36 -29.63 -2.85 -5.60
N ASP A 37 -29.66 -4.17 -5.43
CA ASP A 37 -30.15 -5.13 -6.45
C ASP A 37 -31.60 -4.81 -6.87
N GLY A 38 -32.45 -4.44 -5.91
CA GLY A 38 -33.83 -4.00 -6.19
C GLY A 38 -33.87 -2.79 -7.11
N ARG A 39 -33.03 -1.77 -6.85
CA ARG A 39 -32.95 -0.57 -7.69
C ARG A 39 -32.40 -0.88 -9.07
N TRP A 40 -31.37 -1.71 -9.17
CA TRP A 40 -30.82 -2.20 -10.44
C TRP A 40 -31.92 -2.82 -11.31
N ARG A 41 -32.71 -3.75 -10.74
CA ARG A 41 -33.79 -4.42 -11.48
C ARG A 41 -34.90 -3.47 -11.93
N GLN A 42 -35.25 -2.47 -11.11
CA GLN A 42 -36.26 -1.48 -11.48
C GLN A 42 -35.80 -0.64 -12.68
N ILE A 43 -34.53 -0.20 -12.66
CA ILE A 43 -33.93 0.55 -13.77
C ILE A 43 -33.85 -0.31 -15.02
N VAL A 44 -33.32 -1.54 -14.90
CA VAL A 44 -33.19 -2.47 -16.03
C VAL A 44 -34.55 -2.77 -16.64
N LYS A 45 -35.61 -2.94 -15.84
CA LYS A 45 -36.97 -3.17 -16.37
C LYS A 45 -37.64 -1.90 -16.91
N GLY A 46 -37.14 -0.71 -16.56
CA GLY A 46 -37.75 0.58 -16.89
C GLY A 46 -38.98 0.94 -16.04
N TYR A 47 -39.29 0.17 -15.00
CA TYR A 47 -40.42 0.45 -14.13
C TYR A 47 -40.25 -0.15 -12.72
N GLN A 48 -40.98 0.40 -11.76
CA GLN A 48 -41.19 -0.19 -10.45
C GLN A 48 -42.64 -0.64 -10.29
N SER A 49 -42.84 -1.81 -9.69
CA SER A 49 -44.16 -2.31 -9.32
C SER A 49 -44.57 -1.71 -7.98
N THR A 50 -45.76 -1.13 -7.92
CA THR A 50 -46.45 -0.70 -6.71
C THR A 50 -47.74 -1.51 -6.55
N GLY A 51 -48.33 -1.50 -5.35
CA GLY A 51 -49.62 -2.18 -5.12
C GLY A 51 -50.76 -1.69 -6.02
N THR A 52 -50.58 -0.52 -6.65
CA THR A 52 -51.58 0.16 -7.49
C THR A 52 -51.24 0.09 -8.98
N GLY A 53 -50.08 -0.42 -9.37
CA GLY A 53 -49.70 -0.54 -10.78
C GLY A 53 -48.19 -0.54 -11.03
N ARG A 54 -47.79 -0.15 -12.24
CA ARG A 54 -46.37 0.00 -12.63
C ARG A 54 -46.09 1.47 -12.89
N ILE A 55 -45.03 1.98 -12.29
CA ILE A 55 -44.58 3.36 -12.46
C ILE A 55 -43.29 3.33 -13.28
N PRO A 56 -43.21 4.04 -14.42
CA PRO A 56 -41.98 4.15 -15.19
C PRO A 56 -40.83 4.68 -14.33
N VAL A 57 -39.65 4.12 -14.52
CA VAL A 57 -38.42 4.50 -13.82
C VAL A 57 -37.41 4.96 -14.86
N VAL A 58 -37.00 6.22 -14.74
CA VAL A 58 -35.86 6.78 -15.46
C VAL A 58 -34.71 6.89 -14.48
N ALA A 59 -33.56 6.31 -14.82
CA ALA A 59 -32.37 6.41 -14.00
C ALA A 59 -31.74 7.82 -14.13
N PRO A 60 -31.30 8.43 -13.02
CA PRO A 60 -30.45 9.62 -13.07
C PRO A 60 -29.17 9.33 -13.86
N ASP A 61 -28.63 10.34 -14.54
CA ASP A 61 -27.47 10.22 -15.43
C ASP A 61 -26.25 9.61 -14.71
N ASP A 62 -25.90 10.10 -13.52
CA ASP A 62 -24.80 9.57 -12.70
C ASP A 62 -25.00 8.10 -12.28
N THR A 63 -26.25 7.69 -12.07
CA THR A 63 -26.55 6.31 -11.71
C THR A 63 -26.41 5.41 -12.92
N LEU A 64 -26.92 5.86 -14.07
CA LEU A 64 -26.82 5.12 -15.32
C LEU A 64 -25.36 4.98 -15.78
N ALA A 65 -24.56 6.04 -15.63
CA ALA A 65 -23.12 6.02 -15.88
C ALA A 65 -22.38 4.98 -15.03
N ARG A 66 -22.64 4.94 -13.71
CA ARG A 66 -22.05 3.90 -12.83
C ARG A 66 -22.50 2.49 -13.20
N MET A 67 -23.76 2.31 -13.60
CA MET A 67 -24.25 1.02 -14.08
C MET A 67 -23.55 0.58 -15.37
N ALA A 68 -23.35 1.49 -16.32
CA ALA A 68 -22.63 1.23 -17.57
C ALA A 68 -21.17 0.81 -17.30
N ILE A 69 -20.46 1.54 -16.44
CA ILE A 69 -19.08 1.19 -16.01
C ILE A 69 -19.05 -0.21 -15.40
N ALA A 70 -20.00 -0.54 -14.52
CA ALA A 70 -20.04 -1.82 -13.83
C ALA A 70 -20.21 -3.04 -14.75
N VAL A 71 -20.70 -2.85 -15.98
CA VAL A 71 -20.88 -3.92 -16.97
C VAL A 71 -20.01 -3.75 -18.22
N GLY A 72 -19.12 -2.75 -18.23
CA GLY A 72 -18.18 -2.52 -19.32
C GLY A 72 -18.78 -1.89 -20.58
N VAL A 73 -19.94 -1.24 -20.49
CA VAL A 73 -20.50 -0.44 -21.60
C VAL A 73 -19.70 0.86 -21.71
N THR A 74 -19.33 1.24 -22.93
CA THR A 74 -18.55 2.46 -23.20
C THR A 74 -19.45 3.72 -23.23
N PRO A 75 -18.87 4.93 -23.03
CA PRO A 75 -19.63 6.17 -23.15
C PRO A 75 -20.28 6.36 -24.51
N ASP A 76 -19.64 5.91 -25.59
CA ASP A 76 -20.15 6.09 -26.94
C ASP A 76 -21.36 5.17 -27.20
N GLU A 77 -21.30 3.90 -26.78
CA GLU A 77 -22.46 3.00 -26.80
C GLU A 77 -23.63 3.54 -25.98
N LEU A 78 -23.36 4.17 -24.83
CA LEU A 78 -24.39 4.80 -24.00
C LEU A 78 -24.98 6.06 -24.65
N ALA A 79 -24.18 6.81 -25.41
CA ALA A 79 -24.64 7.97 -26.16
C ALA A 79 -25.56 7.57 -27.33
N GLU A 80 -25.29 6.45 -27.99
CA GLU A 80 -26.11 5.90 -29.08
C GLU A 80 -27.54 5.56 -28.63
N THR A 81 -27.77 5.31 -27.34
CA THR A 81 -29.12 5.10 -26.81
C THR A 81 -29.89 6.40 -26.55
N GLY A 82 -29.34 7.56 -26.94
CA GLY A 82 -29.92 8.89 -26.72
C GLY A 82 -29.68 9.45 -25.31
N ARG A 83 -28.80 8.84 -24.50
CA ARG A 83 -28.49 9.28 -23.13
C ARG A 83 -27.14 9.99 -23.04
N THR A 84 -26.95 11.04 -23.86
CA THR A 84 -25.68 11.79 -23.96
C THR A 84 -25.19 12.34 -22.63
N ALA A 85 -26.06 12.89 -21.79
CA ALA A 85 -25.68 13.40 -20.48
C ALA A 85 -25.14 12.30 -19.54
N ALA A 86 -25.66 11.07 -19.65
CA ALA A 86 -25.15 9.93 -18.91
C ALA A 86 -23.79 9.46 -19.46
N ALA A 87 -23.59 9.55 -20.78
CA ALA A 87 -22.28 9.31 -21.39
C ALA A 87 -21.23 10.34 -20.91
N ASP A 88 -21.60 11.61 -20.81
CA ASP A 88 -20.71 12.66 -20.29
C ASP A 88 -20.37 12.43 -18.81
N ALA A 89 -21.37 12.08 -17.99
CA ALA A 89 -21.16 11.69 -16.60
C ALA A 89 -20.23 10.46 -16.50
N GLN A 90 -20.36 9.51 -17.42
CA GLN A 90 -19.48 8.34 -17.47
C GLN A 90 -18.03 8.73 -17.81
N ARG A 91 -17.81 9.59 -18.80
CA ARG A 91 -16.46 10.09 -19.13
C ARG A 91 -15.83 10.78 -17.93
N ALA A 92 -16.57 11.66 -17.26
CA ALA A 92 -16.10 12.34 -16.06
C ALA A 92 -15.73 11.36 -14.92
N LEU A 93 -16.50 10.29 -14.73
CA LEU A 93 -16.19 9.25 -13.74
C LEU A 93 -14.94 8.44 -14.11
N LEU A 94 -14.75 8.12 -15.39
CA LEU A 94 -13.56 7.43 -15.89
C LEU A 94 -12.32 8.33 -15.74
N ASP A 95 -12.39 9.59 -16.14
CA ASP A 95 -11.30 10.57 -15.99
C ASP A 95 -10.92 10.81 -14.52
N ALA A 96 -11.92 10.82 -13.63
CA ALA A 96 -11.70 10.93 -12.19
C ALA A 96 -11.07 9.66 -11.59
N GLY A 97 -11.41 8.48 -12.12
CA GLY A 97 -10.89 7.19 -11.68
C GLY A 97 -9.55 6.78 -12.29
N ASP A 98 -9.18 7.36 -13.44
CA ASP A 98 -7.88 7.12 -14.12
C ASP A 98 -6.72 7.85 -13.44
N ARG A 99 -6.99 8.61 -12.36
CA ARG A 99 -5.95 8.96 -11.38
C ARG A 99 -5.71 7.72 -10.51
N PRO A 100 -4.61 6.96 -10.71
CA PRO A 100 -4.38 5.79 -9.90
C PRO A 100 -4.22 6.19 -8.43
N ASP A 101 -5.08 5.65 -7.55
CA ASP A 101 -4.99 5.80 -6.08
C ASP A 101 -3.66 5.22 -5.53
N VAL A 102 -2.98 4.41 -6.34
CA VAL A 102 -1.67 3.82 -6.05
C VAL A 102 -0.74 4.12 -7.21
N GLU A 103 0.29 4.94 -6.98
CA GLU A 103 1.39 5.10 -7.93
C GLU A 103 2.11 3.75 -8.13
N LEU A 104 1.80 3.09 -9.25
CA LEU A 104 2.45 1.84 -9.66
C LEU A 104 3.87 2.06 -10.21
N SER A 105 4.27 3.32 -10.40
CA SER A 105 5.61 3.77 -10.79
C SER A 105 6.70 3.29 -9.81
N GLU A 106 6.36 3.17 -8.52
CA GLU A 106 7.28 2.70 -7.48
C GLU A 106 7.44 1.17 -7.45
N VAL A 107 6.55 0.43 -8.11
CA VAL A 107 6.60 -1.03 -8.16
C VAL A 107 7.38 -1.46 -9.39
N SER A 108 8.50 -2.16 -9.19
CA SER A 108 9.28 -2.66 -10.33
C SER A 108 8.46 -3.63 -11.21
N THR A 109 8.65 -3.52 -12.52
CA THR A 109 7.97 -4.37 -13.52
C THR A 109 8.16 -5.87 -13.22
N GLU A 110 9.35 -6.26 -12.78
CA GLU A 110 9.68 -7.63 -12.37
C GLU A 110 8.73 -8.16 -11.28
N ARG A 111 8.42 -7.32 -10.29
CA ARG A 111 7.57 -7.67 -9.16
C ARG A 111 6.10 -7.79 -9.57
N LEU A 112 5.64 -6.91 -10.46
CA LEU A 112 4.31 -6.98 -11.05
C LEU A 112 4.12 -8.26 -11.87
N LEU A 113 5.08 -8.59 -12.74
CA LEU A 113 5.05 -9.80 -13.56
C LEU A 113 5.05 -11.07 -12.71
N ALA A 114 5.86 -11.11 -11.64
CA ALA A 114 5.88 -12.23 -10.70
C ALA A 114 4.52 -12.42 -9.99
N GLU A 115 3.85 -11.33 -9.59
CA GLU A 115 2.53 -11.39 -8.95
C GLU A 115 1.43 -11.85 -9.91
N ILE A 116 1.44 -11.35 -11.15
CA ILE A 116 0.50 -11.77 -12.19
C ILE A 116 0.67 -13.26 -12.47
N ARG A 117 1.92 -13.72 -12.66
CA ARG A 117 2.25 -15.13 -12.86
C ARG A 117 1.73 -15.99 -11.70
N ARG A 118 1.96 -15.56 -10.45
CA ARG A 118 1.45 -16.25 -9.26
C ARG A 118 -0.08 -16.39 -9.26
N ARG A 119 -0.82 -15.35 -9.66
CA ARG A 119 -2.29 -15.36 -9.72
C ARG A 119 -2.82 -16.27 -10.83
N ILE A 120 -2.17 -16.28 -11.99
CA ILE A 120 -2.52 -17.18 -13.10
C ILE A 120 -2.27 -18.64 -12.71
N GLU A 121 -1.20 -18.92 -11.96
CA GLU A 121 -0.85 -20.25 -11.45
C GLU A 121 -1.73 -20.72 -10.28
N GLY A 122 -2.77 -19.96 -9.90
CA GLY A 122 -3.77 -20.37 -8.92
C GLY A 122 -3.30 -20.37 -7.46
N ALA A 123 -2.19 -19.68 -7.16
CA ALA A 123 -1.75 -19.52 -5.78
C ALA A 123 -2.67 -18.53 -5.05
N GLU A 124 -3.37 -19.06 -4.04
CA GLU A 124 -4.24 -18.30 -3.14
C GLU A 124 -3.55 -17.02 -2.63
N PRO A 125 -4.27 -15.88 -2.53
CA PRO A 125 -3.72 -14.70 -1.91
C PRO A 125 -3.27 -15.06 -0.50
N GLN A 126 -2.04 -14.66 -0.12
CA GLN A 126 -1.63 -14.68 1.28
C GLN A 126 -2.73 -13.99 2.08
N PRO A 127 -3.34 -14.66 3.08
CA PRO A 127 -4.38 -14.04 3.88
C PRO A 127 -3.80 -12.75 4.44
N LYS A 128 -4.48 -11.63 4.20
CA LYS A 128 -4.10 -10.35 4.79
C LYS A 128 -4.06 -10.59 6.30
N LEU A 129 -2.85 -10.60 6.87
CA LEU A 129 -2.68 -10.80 8.29
C LEU A 129 -3.52 -9.75 9.00
N THR A 130 -4.42 -10.21 9.86
CA THR A 130 -5.15 -9.32 10.76
C THR A 130 -4.14 -8.56 11.61
N ARG A 131 -4.51 -7.36 12.09
CA ARG A 131 -3.64 -6.57 12.99
C ARG A 131 -3.13 -7.39 14.18
N LEU A 132 -3.91 -8.37 14.64
CA LEU A 132 -3.55 -9.28 15.71
C LEU A 132 -2.43 -10.26 15.29
N GLN A 133 -2.50 -10.81 14.09
CA GLN A 133 -1.50 -11.75 13.57
C GLN A 133 -0.18 -11.03 13.22
N VAL A 134 -0.23 -9.80 12.70
CA VAL A 134 0.97 -8.98 12.50
C VAL A 134 1.69 -8.72 13.82
N ARG A 135 0.94 -8.51 14.91
CA ARG A 135 1.51 -8.32 16.26
C ARG A 135 2.13 -9.61 16.80
N GLN A 136 1.43 -10.74 16.69
CA GLN A 136 1.94 -12.05 17.12
C GLN A 136 3.20 -12.46 16.35
N GLN A 137 3.25 -12.18 15.05
CA GLN A 137 4.41 -12.50 14.22
C GLN A 137 5.64 -11.66 14.61
N ARG A 138 5.46 -10.36 14.89
CA ARG A 138 6.51 -9.51 15.45
C ARG A 138 7.00 -10.01 16.81
N ASP A 139 6.10 -10.42 17.70
CA ASP A 139 6.48 -10.93 19.02
C ASP A 139 7.29 -12.24 18.91
N MET A 140 6.92 -13.13 17.98
CA MET A 140 7.67 -14.37 17.72
C MET A 140 9.05 -14.11 17.12
N GLU A 141 9.17 -13.19 16.15
CA GLU A 141 10.46 -12.81 15.54
C GLU A 141 11.40 -12.17 16.58
N GLN A 142 10.86 -11.35 17.49
CA GLN A 142 11.63 -10.77 18.60
C GLN A 142 12.11 -11.84 19.58
N HIS A 143 11.28 -12.84 19.91
CA HIS A 143 11.70 -13.94 20.79
C HIS A 143 12.69 -14.92 20.13
N ALA A 144 12.55 -15.19 18.84
CA ALA A 144 13.47 -16.02 18.07
C ALA A 144 14.85 -15.37 17.97
N SER A 145 14.91 -14.06 17.69
CA SER A 145 16.16 -13.30 17.66
C SER A 145 16.82 -13.18 19.05
N GLY A 146 16.04 -13.14 20.13
CA GLY A 146 16.54 -13.11 21.52
C GLY A 146 17.14 -14.45 22.00
N ARG A 147 16.60 -15.60 21.57
CA ARG A 147 17.15 -16.93 21.91
C ARG A 147 18.48 -17.21 21.20
N SER A 148 18.67 -16.70 19.98
CA SER A 148 19.90 -16.90 19.20
C SER A 148 21.12 -16.19 19.83
N ARG A 149 20.92 -15.00 20.44
CA ARG A 149 22.01 -14.26 21.10
C ARG A 149 22.52 -14.95 22.38
N ARG A 150 21.67 -15.62 23.16
CA ARG A 150 22.11 -16.27 24.41
C ARG A 150 22.93 -17.54 24.21
N ARG A 151 22.70 -18.29 23.13
CA ARG A 151 23.48 -19.52 22.85
C ARG A 151 24.88 -19.22 22.32
N ILE A 152 25.04 -18.15 21.55
CA ILE A 152 26.36 -17.75 21.01
C ILE A 152 27.22 -17.13 22.14
N SER A 153 26.64 -16.34 23.04
CA SER A 153 27.40 -15.78 24.18
C SER A 153 27.88 -16.81 25.20
N SER A 154 27.15 -17.91 25.47
CA SER A 154 27.63 -18.93 26.42
C SER A 154 28.76 -19.78 25.87
N GLN A 155 28.82 -19.99 24.55
CA GLN A 155 29.86 -20.80 23.92
C GLN A 155 31.14 -19.99 23.64
N ALA A 156 31.03 -18.69 23.40
CA ALA A 156 32.18 -17.79 23.26
C ALA A 156 32.85 -17.46 24.61
N LEU A 157 32.09 -17.36 25.71
CA LEU A 157 32.65 -17.07 27.04
C LEU A 157 33.41 -18.25 27.66
N ALA A 158 33.12 -19.50 27.27
CA ALA A 158 33.84 -20.67 27.79
C ALA A 158 35.25 -20.82 27.17
N GLY A 159 35.49 -20.33 25.95
CA GLY A 159 36.81 -20.39 25.30
C GLY A 159 37.77 -19.26 25.70
N GLN A 160 37.24 -18.14 26.20
CA GLN A 160 38.03 -16.91 26.41
C GLN A 160 38.60 -16.76 27.83
N VAL A 161 38.18 -17.61 28.78
CA VAL A 161 38.71 -17.58 30.16
C VAL A 161 40.04 -18.33 30.28
N ASP A 162 40.26 -19.39 29.48
CA ASP A 162 41.52 -20.15 29.51
C ASP A 162 42.70 -19.38 28.86
N GLU A 163 42.43 -18.51 27.89
CA GLU A 163 43.48 -17.75 27.18
C GLU A 163 43.99 -16.54 27.99
N VAL A 164 43.11 -15.88 28.76
CA VAL A 164 43.47 -14.67 29.53
C VAL A 164 44.28 -15.02 30.78
N VAL A 165 44.06 -16.18 31.40
CA VAL A 165 44.85 -16.63 32.55
C VAL A 165 46.30 -16.95 32.13
N GLY A 166 46.52 -17.50 30.93
CA GLY A 166 47.85 -17.82 30.42
C GLY A 166 48.69 -16.63 29.93
N GLU A 167 48.07 -15.48 29.64
CA GLU A 167 48.76 -14.26 29.18
C GLU A 167 49.15 -13.33 30.34
N ALA A 168 48.40 -13.35 31.46
CA ALA A 168 48.69 -12.54 32.64
C ALA A 168 49.99 -12.95 33.35
N GLU A 169 50.30 -14.26 33.39
CA GLU A 169 51.52 -14.77 34.02
C GLU A 169 52.79 -14.41 33.24
N ARG A 170 52.71 -14.28 31.91
CA ARG A 170 53.87 -13.90 31.07
C ARG A 170 54.22 -12.42 31.22
N ARG A 171 53.21 -11.54 31.28
CA ARG A 171 53.42 -10.08 31.42
C ARG A 171 53.99 -9.67 32.79
N GLN A 172 53.69 -10.40 33.87
CA GLN A 172 54.32 -10.13 35.17
C GLN A 172 55.82 -10.49 35.21
N SER A 173 56.24 -11.51 34.45
CA SER A 173 57.64 -11.91 34.35
C SER A 173 58.49 -10.84 33.65
N ASP A 174 57.95 -10.23 32.58
CA ASP A 174 58.66 -9.20 31.81
C ASP A 174 58.75 -7.85 32.55
N TYR A 175 57.72 -7.50 33.34
CA TYR A 175 57.72 -6.23 34.08
C TYR A 175 58.76 -6.19 35.22
N LYS A 176 59.13 -7.34 35.79
CA LYS A 176 60.20 -7.42 36.80
C LYS A 176 61.61 -7.26 36.21
N LYS A 177 61.77 -7.43 34.90
CA LYS A 177 63.08 -7.35 34.22
C LYS A 177 63.41 -5.94 33.70
N ALA A 178 62.40 -5.07 33.55
CA ALA A 178 62.56 -3.74 32.95
C ALA A 178 62.60 -2.55 33.94
N ALA A 179 62.37 -2.77 35.23
CA ALA A 179 62.34 -1.70 36.25
C ALA A 179 63.75 -1.33 36.80
N GLY A 180 64.74 -1.29 35.92
CA GLY A 180 66.06 -0.72 36.20
C GLY A 180 66.22 0.60 35.45
N THR A 181 66.27 1.70 36.20
CA THR A 181 66.81 3.02 35.78
C THR A 181 65.87 3.91 34.95
N ARG A 182 65.13 4.81 35.63
CA ARG A 182 64.72 6.10 35.05
C ARG A 182 64.84 7.24 36.08
N ASP A 183 65.56 8.28 35.66
CA ASP A 183 65.95 9.50 36.35
C ASP A 183 64.77 10.52 36.39
N PRO A 184 64.40 11.10 37.56
CA PRO A 184 63.13 11.81 37.75
C PRO A 184 63.12 13.34 37.51
N ARG A 185 63.86 13.90 36.55
CA ARG A 185 64.00 15.39 36.42
C ARG A 185 63.33 16.08 35.22
N ILE A 186 62.17 15.62 34.75
CA ILE A 186 61.42 16.38 33.72
C ILE A 186 59.95 16.58 34.16
N PRO A 187 59.52 17.80 34.51
CA PRO A 187 58.11 18.10 34.67
C PRO A 187 57.43 18.29 33.30
N PRO A 188 56.25 17.69 33.06
CA PRO A 188 55.47 17.98 31.86
C PRO A 188 54.80 19.36 31.95
N GLY A 189 55.02 20.19 30.92
CA GLY A 189 54.49 21.53 30.78
C GLY A 189 52.98 21.56 30.46
N ASP A 190 52.37 22.65 30.89
CA ASP A 190 50.95 23.01 30.88
C ASP A 190 50.51 23.61 29.52
N PRO A 191 49.58 22.99 28.76
CA PRO A 191 49.03 23.58 27.54
C PRO A 191 47.65 24.21 27.80
N GLY A 192 47.62 25.29 28.58
CA GLY A 192 46.49 26.19 28.71
C GLY A 192 46.72 27.51 27.96
N ALA A 193 46.37 27.58 26.67
CA ALA A 193 46.17 28.85 25.97
C ALA A 193 45.14 28.68 24.84
N TYR A 194 43.93 29.17 25.12
CA TYR A 194 42.79 29.27 24.22
C TYR A 194 42.82 30.68 23.61
N ASP A 195 42.69 30.82 22.29
CA ASP A 195 42.48 32.11 21.62
C ASP A 195 41.42 31.95 20.50
N PRO A 196 40.16 32.42 20.71
CA PRO A 196 39.08 32.30 19.74
C PRO A 196 38.90 33.61 18.95
N GLY A 197 39.51 33.70 17.78
CA GLY A 197 39.31 34.80 16.83
C GLY A 197 38.23 34.51 15.78
N LEU A 198 36.97 34.85 16.08
CA LEU A 198 35.95 35.13 15.07
C LEU A 198 36.25 36.48 14.37
N PRO A 199 35.93 36.60 13.08
CA PRO A 199 35.27 37.82 12.62
C PRO A 199 33.88 37.53 12.07
N ALA A 200 32.98 38.47 12.38
CA ALA A 200 31.64 38.61 11.87
C ALA A 200 31.67 39.20 10.44
N ASP A 201 30.84 38.68 9.55
CA ASP A 201 30.44 39.37 8.33
C ASP A 201 29.00 39.88 8.47
N PRO A 202 28.79 41.21 8.45
CA PRO A 202 27.51 41.85 8.23
C PRO A 202 27.36 42.27 6.75
N ASP A 203 26.17 42.04 6.17
CA ASP A 203 25.47 42.91 5.20
C ASP A 203 24.59 42.07 4.23
N GLY A 204 23.28 42.33 4.28
CA GLY A 204 22.37 42.12 3.13
C GLY A 204 22.51 43.28 2.13
N PRO A 205 21.47 43.71 1.39
CA PRO A 205 20.10 43.20 1.24
C PRO A 205 19.63 43.17 -0.26
N GLU A 206 18.31 43.28 -0.45
CA GLU A 206 17.51 43.56 -1.68
C GLU A 206 16.85 42.32 -2.32
N GLU A 207 15.58 42.02 -2.04
CA GLU A 207 14.35 42.68 -2.52
C GLU A 207 14.33 42.94 -4.03
N GLY A 208 13.44 42.21 -4.72
CA GLY A 208 13.18 42.38 -6.14
C GLY A 208 11.82 41.78 -6.50
N ALA A 209 10.81 42.68 -6.49
CA ALA A 209 9.56 42.76 -7.26
C ALA A 209 8.87 41.48 -7.77
#